data_AF-A0A7J5XLM4-F1
#
_entry.id   AF-A0A7J5XLM4-F1
#
_cell.length_a   1.000
_cell.length_b   1.000
_cell.length_c   1.000
_cell.angle_alpha   90.00
_cell.angle_beta   90.00
_cell.angle_gamma   90.00
#
_symmetry.space_group_name_H-M   'P 1'
#
loop_
_entity.id
_entity.type
_entity.pdbx_description
1 polymer ?
#
loop_
_entity_poly.entity_id
_entity_poly.type
_entity_poly.pdbx_seq_one_letter_code
_entity_poly.pdbx_strand_id
1 'polypeptide(L)'
;MKPLLVLCVVCTLVVLCVSMTAEQKLKNCNDVRAAYSSKGFNVNDVPNKGFNSPLLFSSRSPLKVCPQGFSCCTVEMEEKLSQQSHTEIKAPVSRLSTNLQSTFRQRHDHFDKFFRELLKNAELSLHNMFVRTYGMMYVQNAELFKNFFEALTRYYVSGGAALNLDSMLSDFWADLLERMFRLVNVQYEFSDAYMECVSRHTEQLQPFGDVPRKLRLQLTRAFVAARTFVKGLTLMPDVVSASPSCVRAAMKMLYCPYCSGQVELKPCQNYCLSERAARLFGQPGRLGHRMEQFPRRHAQSGREARGPL
;
A
#
# COMPACT_ATOMS: atom_id res chain seq x y z
N MET A 1 37.30 -3.27 -66.82
CA MET A 1 35.96 -3.01 -66.24
C MET A 1 35.06 -4.24 -66.13
N LYS A 2 35.16 -5.25 -67.02
CA LYS A 2 34.37 -6.49 -66.95
C LYS A 2 34.59 -7.41 -65.71
N PRO A 3 35.80 -7.58 -65.13
CA PRO A 3 36.00 -8.54 -64.04
C PRO A 3 35.46 -8.03 -62.68
N LEU A 4 35.44 -6.71 -62.48
CA LEU A 4 34.94 -6.10 -61.25
C LEU A 4 33.41 -6.24 -61.11
N LEU A 5 32.71 -6.16 -62.25
CA LEU A 5 31.26 -6.29 -62.33
C LEU A 5 30.79 -7.73 -62.03
N VAL A 6 31.55 -8.72 -62.47
CA VAL A 6 31.27 -10.14 -62.17
C VAL A 6 31.46 -10.43 -60.68
N LEU A 7 32.49 -9.87 -60.06
CA LEU A 7 32.75 -10.08 -58.62
C LEU A 7 31.64 -9.49 -57.74
N CYS A 8 31.13 -8.30 -58.09
CA CYS A 8 30.00 -7.68 -57.38
C CYS A 8 28.71 -8.50 -57.51
N VAL A 9 28.40 -9.02 -58.71
CA VAL A 9 27.19 -9.83 -58.92
C VAL A 9 27.25 -11.14 -58.13
N VAL A 10 28.42 -11.80 -58.10
CA VAL A 10 28.61 -13.03 -57.32
C VAL A 10 28.50 -12.76 -55.82
N CYS A 11 29.09 -11.67 -55.31
CA CYS A 11 28.92 -11.29 -53.90
C CYS A 11 27.46 -10.99 -53.54
N THR A 12 26.70 -10.31 -54.40
CA THR A 12 25.28 -10.05 -54.14
C THR A 12 24.44 -11.34 -54.16
N LEU A 13 24.74 -12.28 -55.06
CA LEU A 13 24.06 -13.57 -55.13
C LEU A 13 24.38 -14.45 -53.92
N VAL A 14 25.62 -14.47 -53.44
CA VAL A 14 26.02 -15.20 -52.24
C VAL A 14 25.35 -14.61 -50.99
N VAL A 15 25.27 -13.27 -50.87
CA VAL A 15 24.55 -12.62 -49.76
C VAL A 15 23.05 -12.96 -49.80
N LEU A 16 22.43 -12.94 -50.98
CA LEU A 16 21.02 -13.32 -51.18
C LEU A 16 20.76 -14.81 -50.83
N CYS A 17 21.68 -15.71 -51.19
CA CYS A 17 21.57 -17.14 -50.84
C CYS A 17 21.75 -17.41 -49.35
N VAL A 18 22.61 -16.66 -48.65
CA VAL A 18 22.80 -16.80 -47.20
C VAL A 18 21.61 -16.22 -46.42
N SER A 19 20.95 -15.18 -46.91
CA SER A 19 19.69 -14.69 -46.30
C SER A 19 18.52 -15.68 -46.43
N MET A 20 18.43 -16.45 -47.51
CA MET A 20 17.35 -17.43 -47.72
C MET A 20 17.46 -18.66 -46.81
N THR A 21 18.68 -19.05 -46.41
CA THR A 21 18.89 -20.20 -45.50
C THR A 21 18.68 -19.84 -44.02
N ALA A 22 18.85 -18.58 -43.64
CA ALA A 22 18.56 -18.10 -42.28
C ALA A 22 17.06 -18.10 -41.95
N GLU A 23 16.16 -17.93 -42.93
CA GLU A 23 14.71 -17.93 -42.72
C GLU A 23 14.10 -19.33 -42.48
N GLN A 24 14.73 -20.41 -42.96
CA GLN A 24 14.18 -21.76 -42.77
C GLN A 24 14.34 -22.29 -41.34
N LYS A 25 15.32 -21.80 -40.59
CA LYS A 25 15.50 -22.15 -39.17
C LYS A 25 14.39 -21.59 -38.27
N LEU A 26 13.67 -20.56 -38.74
CA LEU A 26 12.66 -19.85 -37.96
C LEU A 26 11.27 -20.51 -37.96
N LYS A 27 11.04 -21.57 -38.73
CA LYS A 27 9.70 -22.19 -38.90
C LYS A 27 9.48 -23.49 -38.12
N ASN A 28 10.51 -24.01 -37.47
CA ASN A 28 10.46 -25.33 -36.83
C ASN A 28 10.35 -25.20 -35.30
N CYS A 29 9.41 -25.90 -34.68
CA CYS A 29 9.10 -25.76 -33.25
C CYS A 29 9.78 -26.83 -32.37
N ASN A 30 10.88 -27.43 -32.86
CA ASN A 30 11.56 -28.53 -32.17
C ASN A 30 12.16 -28.12 -30.82
N ASP A 31 12.74 -26.92 -30.74
CA ASP A 31 13.30 -26.39 -29.49
C ASP A 31 12.19 -26.12 -28.45
N VAL A 32 11.04 -25.64 -28.93
CA VAL A 32 9.83 -25.46 -28.12
C VAL A 32 9.33 -26.81 -27.62
N ARG A 33 9.35 -27.85 -28.46
CA ARG A 33 8.95 -29.21 -28.08
C ARG A 33 9.84 -29.78 -26.97
N ALA A 34 11.15 -29.62 -27.09
CA ALA A 34 12.10 -30.07 -26.07
C ALA A 34 11.86 -29.36 -24.73
N ALA A 35 11.67 -28.04 -24.75
CA ALA A 35 11.46 -27.26 -23.53
C ALA A 35 10.05 -27.37 -22.94
N TYR A 36 9.03 -27.66 -23.76
CA TYR A 36 7.69 -27.97 -23.29
C TYR A 36 7.65 -29.32 -22.57
N SER A 37 8.38 -30.31 -23.11
CA SER A 37 8.55 -31.62 -22.49
C SER A 37 9.36 -31.57 -21.19
N SER A 38 10.41 -30.75 -21.12
CA SER A 38 11.21 -30.60 -19.88
C SER A 38 10.41 -30.02 -18.72
N LYS A 39 9.28 -29.35 -19.00
CA LYS A 39 8.30 -28.89 -18.02
C LYS A 39 7.25 -29.95 -17.64
N GLY A 40 7.33 -31.15 -18.21
CA GLY A 40 6.42 -32.28 -17.93
C GLY A 40 5.15 -32.28 -18.77
N PHE A 41 5.06 -31.47 -19.82
CA PHE A 41 3.90 -31.45 -20.71
C PHE A 41 4.04 -32.43 -21.89
N ASN A 42 2.91 -32.76 -22.53
CA ASN A 42 2.87 -33.70 -23.62
C ASN A 42 3.46 -33.09 -24.91
N VAL A 43 4.47 -33.75 -25.49
CA VAL A 43 5.13 -33.34 -26.74
C VAL A 43 4.20 -33.30 -27.95
N ASN A 44 3.10 -34.06 -27.91
CA ASN A 44 2.11 -34.14 -28.98
C ASN A 44 1.26 -32.87 -29.08
N ASP A 45 1.21 -32.07 -28.03
CA ASP A 45 0.49 -30.79 -28.02
C ASP A 45 1.22 -29.73 -28.87
N VAL A 46 2.52 -29.93 -29.14
CA VAL A 46 3.38 -28.99 -29.84
C VAL A 46 3.30 -29.20 -31.36
N PRO A 47 2.89 -28.19 -32.14
CA PRO A 47 2.88 -28.27 -33.60
C PRO A 47 4.26 -28.59 -34.19
N ASN A 48 4.30 -29.41 -35.25
CA ASN A 48 5.55 -29.71 -35.97
C ASN A 48 6.14 -28.48 -36.68
N LYS A 49 5.27 -27.58 -37.17
CA LYS A 49 5.66 -26.33 -37.81
C LYS A 49 4.90 -25.20 -37.15
N GLY A 50 5.57 -24.07 -36.94
CA GLY A 50 4.93 -22.88 -36.42
C GLY A 50 3.97 -22.32 -37.45
N PHE A 51 2.93 -21.64 -36.98
CA PHE A 51 1.94 -21.01 -37.81
C PHE A 51 1.94 -19.51 -37.55
N ASN A 52 1.61 -18.72 -38.57
CA ASN A 52 1.35 -17.31 -38.37
C ASN A 52 -0.07 -17.20 -37.82
N SER A 53 -0.22 -16.68 -36.60
CA SER A 53 -1.53 -16.32 -36.04
C SER A 53 -2.16 -15.29 -36.99
N PRO A 54 -3.22 -15.61 -37.75
CA PRO A 54 -3.70 -14.72 -38.79
C PRO A 54 -4.38 -13.50 -38.15
N LEU A 55 -4.10 -12.30 -38.67
CA LEU A 55 -4.90 -11.11 -38.34
C LEU A 55 -6.34 -11.21 -38.87
N LEU A 56 -6.62 -12.15 -39.78
CA LEU A 56 -7.93 -12.52 -40.29
C LEU A 56 -7.83 -13.93 -40.85
N PHE A 57 -8.39 -14.97 -40.22
CA PHE A 57 -8.97 -16.14 -40.91
C PHE A 57 -9.69 -17.06 -39.90
N SER A 58 -10.98 -17.30 -40.17
CA SER A 58 -11.89 -18.13 -39.40
C SER A 58 -11.40 -19.58 -39.25
N SER A 59 -11.11 -20.00 -38.01
CA SER A 59 -11.31 -21.36 -37.46
C SER A 59 -10.42 -21.65 -36.23
N ARG A 60 -9.52 -20.73 -35.83
CA ARG A 60 -8.70 -20.89 -34.62
C ARG A 60 -8.69 -19.60 -33.80
N SER A 61 -9.13 -19.68 -32.55
CA SER A 61 -9.17 -18.54 -31.63
C SER A 61 -7.76 -17.93 -31.48
N PRO A 62 -7.59 -16.61 -31.56
CA PRO A 62 -6.28 -15.97 -31.42
C PRO A 62 -5.76 -16.16 -29.99
N LEU A 63 -4.43 -16.19 -29.85
CA LEU A 63 -3.76 -16.19 -28.55
C LEU A 63 -4.21 -14.98 -27.72
N LYS A 64 -4.51 -15.20 -26.44
CA LYS A 64 -5.12 -14.19 -25.56
C LYS A 64 -4.07 -13.33 -24.86
N VAL A 65 -2.84 -13.81 -24.71
CA VAL A 65 -1.80 -13.19 -23.89
C VAL A 65 -0.55 -12.88 -24.70
N CYS A 66 -0.12 -13.80 -25.56
CA CYS A 66 1.07 -13.63 -26.38
C CYS A 66 0.84 -12.71 -27.59
N PRO A 67 1.89 -12.00 -28.07
CA PRO A 67 1.77 -11.12 -29.23
C PRO A 67 1.34 -11.90 -30.47
N GLN A 68 0.56 -11.24 -31.33
CA GLN A 68 0.11 -11.83 -32.60
C GLN A 68 1.27 -11.85 -33.61
N GLY A 69 1.49 -12.98 -34.27
CA GLY A 69 2.62 -13.19 -35.19
C GLY A 69 2.90 -14.67 -35.43
N PHE A 70 4.13 -15.01 -35.81
CA PHE A 70 4.60 -16.40 -35.86
C PHE A 70 4.53 -17.03 -34.46
N SER A 71 3.87 -18.19 -34.36
CA SER A 71 3.67 -18.90 -33.09
C SER A 71 3.86 -20.42 -33.23
N CYS A 72 4.53 -20.99 -32.23
CA CYS A 72 4.64 -22.42 -31.96
C CYS A 72 3.67 -22.91 -30.87
N CYS A 73 2.81 -22.05 -30.33
CA CYS A 73 1.84 -22.40 -29.29
C CYS A 73 0.42 -22.45 -29.85
N THR A 74 -0.33 -23.50 -29.50
CA THR A 74 -1.80 -23.53 -29.62
C THR A 74 -2.46 -22.80 -28.43
N VAL A 75 -3.78 -22.58 -28.51
CA VAL A 75 -4.57 -21.99 -27.40
C VAL A 75 -4.48 -22.88 -26.14
N GLU A 76 -4.51 -24.19 -26.31
CA GLU A 76 -4.37 -25.16 -25.21
C GLU A 76 -2.98 -25.11 -24.58
N MET A 77 -1.92 -24.96 -25.39
CA MET A 77 -0.57 -24.76 -24.88
C MET A 77 -0.46 -23.43 -24.11
N GLU A 78 -1.04 -22.34 -24.64
CA GLU A 78 -1.05 -21.04 -23.98
C GLU A 78 -1.75 -21.11 -22.62
N GLU A 79 -2.86 -21.86 -22.53
CA GLU A 79 -3.57 -22.06 -21.26
C GLU A 79 -2.76 -22.88 -20.26
N LYS A 80 -2.16 -24.00 -20.66
CA LYS A 80 -1.30 -24.83 -19.81
C LYS A 80 -0.07 -24.06 -19.31
N LEU A 81 0.59 -23.31 -20.20
CA LEU A 81 1.73 -22.45 -19.84
C LEU A 81 1.30 -21.29 -18.94
N SER A 82 0.10 -20.74 -19.13
CA SER A 82 -0.45 -19.72 -18.25
C SER A 82 -0.68 -20.27 -16.84
N GLN A 83 -1.22 -21.49 -16.72
CA GLN A 83 -1.38 -22.16 -15.42
C GLN A 83 -0.02 -22.45 -14.76
N GLN A 84 0.98 -22.87 -15.54
CA GLN A 84 2.35 -23.06 -15.03
C GLN A 84 2.99 -21.77 -14.55
N SER A 85 2.82 -20.67 -15.30
CA SER A 85 3.35 -19.35 -14.88
C SER A 85 2.71 -18.89 -13.57
N HIS A 86 1.42 -19.20 -13.41
CA HIS A 86 0.68 -18.89 -12.20
C HIS A 86 1.25 -19.65 -11.01
N THR A 87 1.47 -20.96 -11.11
CA THR A 87 2.02 -21.76 -10.00
C THR A 87 3.44 -21.33 -9.63
N GLU A 88 4.29 -21.05 -10.63
CA GLU A 88 5.69 -20.63 -10.42
C GLU A 88 5.80 -19.26 -9.74
N ILE A 89 4.90 -18.31 -10.04
CA ILE A 89 4.92 -16.96 -9.45
C ILE A 89 4.09 -16.86 -8.17
N LYS A 90 3.09 -17.72 -7.99
CA LYS A 90 2.22 -17.73 -6.80
C LYS A 90 3.01 -17.88 -5.51
N ALA A 91 3.93 -18.85 -5.42
CA ALA A 91 4.70 -19.08 -4.20
C ALA A 91 5.61 -17.88 -3.83
N PRO A 92 6.47 -17.37 -4.72
CA PRO A 92 7.30 -16.20 -4.44
C PRO A 92 6.51 -14.93 -4.12
N VAL A 93 5.42 -14.66 -4.84
CA VAL A 93 4.57 -13.49 -4.59
C VAL A 93 3.81 -13.61 -3.28
N SER A 94 3.23 -14.78 -3.01
CA SER A 94 2.55 -15.05 -1.75
C SER A 94 3.49 -14.85 -0.57
N ARG A 95 4.71 -15.42 -0.60
CA ARG A 95 5.72 -15.24 0.47
C ARG A 95 6.07 -13.77 0.71
N LEU A 96 6.31 -13.00 -0.34
CA LEU A 96 6.60 -11.56 -0.21
C LEU A 96 5.41 -10.79 0.35
N SER A 97 4.20 -11.09 -0.14
CA SER A 97 2.96 -10.48 0.32
C SER A 97 2.71 -10.78 1.79
N THR A 98 2.81 -12.04 2.22
CA THR A 98 2.62 -12.45 3.61
C THR A 98 3.64 -11.81 4.55
N ASN A 99 4.90 -11.68 4.13
CA ASN A 99 5.95 -11.04 4.92
C ASN A 99 5.71 -9.53 5.08
N LEU A 100 5.24 -8.86 4.03
CA LEU A 100 4.86 -7.45 4.10
C LEU A 100 3.62 -7.26 4.98
N GLN A 101 2.59 -8.10 4.80
CA GLN A 101 1.38 -8.08 5.63
C GLN A 101 1.71 -8.30 7.11
N SER A 102 2.58 -9.27 7.45
CA SER A 102 2.99 -9.50 8.84
C SER A 102 3.75 -8.31 9.40
N THR A 103 4.64 -7.69 8.61
CA THR A 103 5.37 -6.48 9.02
C THR A 103 4.41 -5.32 9.30
N PHE A 104 3.45 -5.05 8.42
CA PHE A 104 2.48 -3.96 8.63
C PHE A 104 1.60 -4.21 9.87
N ARG A 105 1.13 -5.45 10.08
CA ARG A 105 0.40 -5.83 11.29
C ARG A 105 1.24 -5.63 12.55
N GLN A 106 2.47 -6.11 12.56
CA GLN A 106 3.37 -5.95 13.72
C GLN A 106 3.64 -4.46 14.03
N ARG A 107 3.85 -3.62 12.99
CA ARG A 107 4.04 -2.18 13.17
C ARG A 107 2.79 -1.48 13.66
N HIS A 108 1.62 -1.88 13.16
CA HIS A 108 0.33 -1.42 13.64
C HIS A 108 0.17 -1.72 15.12
N ASP A 109 0.30 -2.99 15.51
CA ASP A 109 0.06 -3.45 16.88
C ASP A 109 1.04 -2.79 17.86
N HIS A 110 2.30 -2.65 17.46
CA HIS A 110 3.30 -1.97 18.28
C HIS A 110 2.96 -0.49 18.49
N PHE A 111 2.59 0.24 17.43
CA PHE A 111 2.26 1.66 17.54
C PHE A 111 0.95 1.87 18.30
N ASP A 112 -0.06 1.03 18.06
CA ASP A 112 -1.35 1.11 18.76
C ASP A 112 -1.17 0.90 20.27
N LYS A 113 -0.40 -0.14 20.64
CA LYS A 113 -0.05 -0.40 22.04
C LYS A 113 0.70 0.79 22.65
N PHE A 114 1.73 1.30 21.97
CA PHE A 114 2.51 2.44 22.43
C PHE A 114 1.64 3.67 22.70
N PHE A 115 0.74 4.03 21.78
CA PHE A 115 -0.08 5.23 21.93
C PHE A 115 -1.12 5.09 23.06
N ARG A 116 -1.70 3.90 23.24
CA ARG A 116 -2.60 3.62 24.38
C ARG A 116 -1.87 3.67 25.72
N GLU A 117 -0.68 3.09 25.79
CA GLU A 117 0.16 3.15 26.99
C GLU A 117 0.58 4.59 27.31
N LEU A 118 0.90 5.40 26.29
CA LEU A 118 1.21 6.82 26.46
C LEU A 118 0.05 7.59 27.11
N LEU A 119 -1.19 7.39 26.64
CA LEU A 119 -2.37 8.03 27.24
C LEU A 119 -2.60 7.59 28.69
N LYS A 120 -2.52 6.28 28.94
CA LYS A 120 -2.69 5.73 30.29
C LYS A 120 -1.61 6.24 31.25
N ASN A 121 -0.36 6.33 30.79
CA ASN A 121 0.75 6.83 31.59
C ASN A 121 0.62 8.34 31.85
N ALA A 122 0.12 9.11 30.88
CA ALA A 122 -0.16 10.54 31.07
C ALA A 122 -1.28 10.76 32.09
N GLU A 123 -2.35 9.96 32.03
CA GLU A 123 -3.44 9.98 33.03
C GLU A 123 -2.92 9.67 34.43
N LEU A 124 -2.16 8.58 34.57
CA LEU A 124 -1.60 8.16 35.84
C LEU A 124 -0.61 9.20 36.41
N SER A 125 0.22 9.79 35.54
CA SER A 125 1.17 10.82 35.92
C SER A 125 0.45 12.09 36.41
N LEU A 126 -0.57 12.54 35.69
CA LEU A 126 -1.41 13.67 36.10
C LEU A 126 -2.07 13.38 37.43
N HIS A 127 -2.70 12.21 37.58
CA HIS A 127 -3.37 11.82 38.82
C HIS A 127 -2.40 11.82 40.01
N ASN A 128 -1.25 11.16 39.88
CA ASN A 128 -0.26 11.10 40.95
C ASN A 128 0.27 12.48 41.34
N MET A 129 0.51 13.35 40.35
CA MET A 129 0.94 14.71 40.61
C MET A 129 -0.15 15.51 41.32
N PHE A 130 -1.39 15.46 40.82
CA PHE A 130 -2.49 16.26 41.35
C PHE A 130 -2.94 15.80 42.73
N VAL A 131 -2.90 14.49 43.04
CA VAL A 131 -3.13 13.99 44.41
C VAL A 131 -2.10 14.59 45.37
N ARG A 132 -0.82 14.65 44.97
CA ARG A 132 0.25 15.19 45.83
C ARG A 132 0.15 16.71 45.99
N THR A 133 -0.23 17.44 44.94
CA THR A 133 -0.28 18.91 44.95
C THR A 133 -1.56 19.46 45.55
N TYR A 134 -2.72 18.88 45.20
CA TYR A 134 -4.05 19.42 45.54
C TYR A 134 -4.83 18.54 46.53
N GLY A 135 -4.34 17.34 46.85
CA GLY A 135 -4.94 16.46 47.85
C GLY A 135 -6.42 16.15 47.57
N MET A 136 -7.24 16.26 48.62
CA MET A 136 -8.65 15.88 48.57
C MET A 136 -9.48 16.74 47.61
N MET A 137 -9.10 18.00 47.38
CA MET A 137 -9.78 18.89 46.43
C MET A 137 -9.78 18.30 45.01
N TYR A 138 -8.63 17.73 44.61
CA TYR A 138 -8.54 17.01 43.35
C TYR A 138 -9.27 15.67 43.40
N VAL A 139 -9.06 14.87 44.45
CA VAL A 139 -9.65 13.51 44.54
C VAL A 139 -11.18 13.55 44.39
N GLN A 140 -11.85 14.53 44.99
CA GLN A 140 -13.31 14.72 44.88
C GLN A 140 -13.78 15.12 43.47
N ASN A 141 -12.87 15.66 42.64
CA ASN A 141 -13.16 16.12 41.28
C ASN A 141 -12.42 15.31 40.20
N ALA A 142 -11.74 14.22 40.58
CA ALA A 142 -10.87 13.47 39.70
C ALA A 142 -11.63 12.83 38.52
N GLU A 143 -12.93 12.60 38.67
CA GLU A 143 -13.81 12.09 37.62
C GLU A 143 -13.77 12.94 36.35
N LEU A 144 -13.69 14.27 36.46
CA LEU A 144 -13.60 15.17 35.30
C LEU A 144 -12.39 14.82 34.42
N PHE A 145 -11.22 14.63 35.04
CA PHE A 145 -9.99 14.30 34.34
C PHE A 145 -10.00 12.87 33.79
N LYS A 146 -10.55 11.92 34.56
CA LYS A 146 -10.72 10.54 34.10
C LYS A 146 -11.59 10.47 32.84
N ASN A 147 -12.75 11.13 32.86
CA ASN A 147 -13.66 11.20 31.73
C ASN A 147 -13.00 11.85 30.50
N PHE A 148 -12.15 12.86 30.72
CA PHE A 148 -11.37 13.49 29.67
C PHE A 148 -10.38 12.51 28.99
N PHE A 149 -9.60 11.75 29.76
CA PHE A 149 -8.69 10.73 29.20
C PHE A 149 -9.42 9.56 28.52
N GLU A 150 -10.57 9.14 29.06
CA GLU A 150 -11.43 8.16 28.42
C GLU A 150 -11.97 8.67 27.08
N ALA A 151 -12.35 9.94 27.00
CA ALA A 151 -12.84 10.57 25.78
C ALA A 151 -11.71 10.72 24.73
N LEU A 152 -10.49 11.10 25.13
CA LEU A 152 -9.31 11.08 24.27
C LEU A 152 -9.03 9.67 23.72
N THR A 153 -9.11 8.66 24.58
CA THR A 153 -8.93 7.25 24.17
C THR A 153 -10.00 6.83 23.18
N ARG A 154 -11.27 7.18 23.42
CA ARG A 154 -12.38 6.91 22.49
C ARG A 154 -12.18 7.63 21.15
N TYR A 155 -11.73 8.89 21.14
CA TYR A 155 -11.44 9.63 19.91
C TYR A 155 -10.33 8.95 19.07
N TYR A 156 -9.30 8.42 19.73
CA TYR A 156 -8.25 7.66 19.08
C TYR A 156 -8.77 6.35 18.45
N VAL A 157 -9.54 5.56 19.19
CA VAL A 157 -10.03 4.23 18.75
C VAL A 157 -11.13 4.33 17.70
N SER A 158 -12.18 5.10 17.99
CA SER A 158 -13.40 5.16 17.16
C SER A 158 -13.30 6.22 16.04
N GLY A 159 -12.34 7.13 16.15
CA GLY A 159 -12.14 8.21 15.19
C GLY A 159 -13.19 9.33 15.27
N GLY A 160 -13.04 10.29 14.35
CA GLY A 160 -13.78 11.56 14.36
C GLY A 160 -15.20 11.48 13.82
N ALA A 161 -15.65 10.30 13.41
CA ALA A 161 -17.04 10.08 13.00
C ALA A 161 -17.98 9.95 14.22
N ALA A 162 -17.44 9.54 15.37
CA ALA A 162 -18.20 9.40 16.61
C ALA A 162 -18.02 10.58 17.58
N LEU A 163 -16.87 11.27 17.54
CA LEU A 163 -16.50 12.30 18.50
C LEU A 163 -15.74 13.45 17.83
N ASN A 164 -16.14 14.69 18.11
CA ASN A 164 -15.41 15.90 17.71
C ASN A 164 -14.41 16.28 18.81
N LEU A 165 -13.11 16.27 18.48
CA LEU A 165 -12.04 16.58 19.44
C LEU A 165 -12.11 18.03 19.96
N ASP A 166 -12.43 18.99 19.09
CA ASP A 166 -12.52 20.41 19.48
C ASP A 166 -13.68 20.63 20.47
N SER A 167 -14.84 20.03 20.22
CA SER A 167 -15.99 20.09 21.13
C SER A 167 -15.64 19.47 22.49
N MET A 168 -15.11 18.25 22.49
CA MET A 168 -14.72 17.54 23.71
C MET A 168 -13.72 18.33 24.56
N LEU A 169 -12.77 19.00 23.90
CA LEU A 169 -11.82 19.89 24.60
C LEU A 169 -12.53 21.12 25.16
N SER A 170 -13.41 21.74 24.38
CA SER A 170 -14.21 22.89 24.83
C SER A 170 -15.06 22.55 26.05
N ASP A 171 -15.75 21.42 26.02
CA ASP A 171 -16.62 20.93 27.09
C ASP A 171 -15.81 20.68 28.37
N PHE A 172 -14.64 20.01 28.25
CA PHE A 172 -13.73 19.81 29.38
C PHE A 172 -13.31 21.11 30.06
N TRP A 173 -12.94 22.14 29.27
CA TRP A 173 -12.50 23.41 29.84
C TRP A 173 -13.65 24.21 30.45
N ALA A 174 -14.85 24.12 29.89
CA ALA A 174 -16.05 24.73 30.46
C ALA A 174 -16.39 24.10 31.81
N ASP A 175 -16.43 22.76 31.88
CA ASP A 175 -16.68 22.02 33.12
C ASP A 175 -15.60 22.28 34.18
N LEU A 176 -14.33 22.36 33.76
CA LEU A 176 -13.22 22.67 34.65
C LEU A 176 -13.34 24.09 35.21
N LEU A 177 -13.71 25.06 34.37
CA LEU A 177 -13.90 26.44 34.78
C LEU A 177 -15.00 26.54 35.84
N GLU A 178 -16.16 25.93 35.58
CA GLU A 178 -17.28 25.97 36.52
C GLU A 178 -16.89 25.39 37.89
N ARG A 179 -16.28 24.19 37.90
CA ARG A 179 -15.84 23.54 39.14
C ARG A 179 -14.79 24.38 39.88
N MET A 180 -13.78 24.90 39.17
CA MET A 180 -12.75 25.73 39.77
C MET A 180 -13.30 27.04 40.33
N PHE A 181 -14.22 27.68 39.61
CA PHE A 181 -14.81 28.94 40.03
C PHE A 181 -15.57 28.79 41.36
N ARG A 182 -16.36 27.71 41.49
CA ARG A 182 -17.05 27.37 42.75
C ARG A 182 -16.08 26.98 43.87
N LEU A 183 -15.02 26.22 43.57
CA LEU A 183 -14.02 25.80 44.56
C LEU A 183 -13.15 26.94 45.10
N VAL A 184 -12.87 27.96 44.29
CA VAL A 184 -12.08 29.12 44.72
C VAL A 184 -12.93 30.14 45.47
N ASN A 185 -14.23 30.23 45.16
CA ASN A 185 -15.14 31.22 45.73
C ASN A 185 -16.21 30.57 46.63
N VAL A 186 -15.80 29.69 47.54
CA VAL A 186 -16.71 28.91 48.43
C VAL A 186 -17.61 29.80 49.30
N GLN A 187 -17.23 31.06 49.50
CA GLN A 187 -18.00 32.03 50.30
C GLN A 187 -19.28 32.52 49.59
N TYR A 188 -19.44 32.23 48.30
CA TYR A 188 -20.55 32.69 47.49
C TYR A 188 -21.30 31.51 46.85
N GLU A 189 -22.62 31.61 46.81
CA GLU A 189 -23.44 30.71 46.01
C GLU A 189 -23.71 31.34 44.64
N PHE A 190 -23.41 30.58 43.58
CA PHE A 190 -23.61 31.01 42.21
C PHE A 190 -24.79 30.26 41.60
N SER A 191 -25.76 31.01 41.09
CA SER A 191 -26.86 30.47 40.29
C SER A 191 -26.37 29.99 38.92
N ASP A 192 -27.11 29.08 38.30
CA ASP A 192 -26.76 28.56 36.97
C ASP A 192 -26.73 29.67 35.91
N ALA A 193 -27.62 30.67 36.02
CA ALA A 193 -27.62 31.85 35.16
C ALA A 193 -26.33 32.68 35.30
N TYR A 194 -25.76 32.75 36.50
CA TYR A 194 -24.47 33.41 36.71
C TYR A 194 -23.33 32.61 36.08
N MET A 195 -23.33 31.29 36.23
CA MET A 195 -22.31 30.42 35.61
C MET A 195 -22.39 30.44 34.08
N GLU A 196 -23.59 30.52 33.50
CA GLU A 196 -23.75 30.73 32.06
C GLU A 196 -23.15 32.07 31.61
N CYS A 197 -23.35 33.13 32.41
CA CYS A 197 -22.73 34.44 32.15
C CYS A 197 -21.19 34.34 32.19
N VAL A 198 -20.62 33.66 33.20
CA VAL A 198 -19.17 33.42 33.28
C VAL A 198 -18.68 32.66 32.05
N SER A 199 -19.40 31.60 31.65
CA SER A 199 -19.08 30.80 30.47
C SER A 199 -19.01 31.66 29.20
N ARG A 200 -19.97 32.58 28.99
CA ARG A 200 -19.98 33.50 27.84
C ARG A 200 -18.80 34.47 27.79
N HIS A 201 -18.18 34.80 28.93
CA HIS A 201 -17.05 35.74 29.01
C HIS A 201 -15.69 35.03 29.09
N THR A 202 -15.65 33.70 29.03
CA THR A 202 -14.42 32.91 29.18
C THR A 202 -13.30 33.31 28.20
N GLU A 203 -13.64 33.64 26.95
CA GLU A 203 -12.65 34.04 25.94
C GLU A 203 -11.95 35.36 26.27
N GLN A 204 -12.67 36.29 26.91
CA GLN A 204 -12.14 37.60 27.30
C GLN A 204 -11.35 37.50 28.61
N LEU A 205 -11.86 36.73 29.56
CA LEU A 205 -11.26 36.57 30.89
C LEU A 205 -10.02 35.68 30.88
N GLN A 206 -9.91 34.75 29.92
CA GLN A 206 -8.84 33.76 29.79
C GLN A 206 -8.36 33.21 31.15
N PRO A 207 -9.26 32.58 31.94
CA PRO A 207 -8.94 32.12 33.31
C PRO A 207 -7.80 31.09 33.34
N PHE A 208 -7.59 30.37 32.24
CA PHE A 208 -6.50 29.41 32.05
C PHE A 208 -5.39 29.93 31.12
N GLY A 209 -5.38 31.24 30.84
CA GLY A 209 -4.48 31.88 29.88
C GLY A 209 -4.56 31.22 28.50
N ASP A 210 -3.40 30.94 27.91
CA ASP A 210 -3.30 30.34 26.59
C ASP A 210 -3.21 28.79 26.59
N VAL A 211 -3.32 28.16 27.77
CA VAL A 211 -3.20 26.70 27.93
C VAL A 211 -4.28 25.95 27.16
N PRO A 212 -5.59 26.30 27.21
CA PRO A 212 -6.62 25.59 26.43
C PRO A 212 -6.35 25.60 24.94
N ARG A 213 -5.92 26.75 24.40
CA ARG A 213 -5.60 26.92 22.98
C ARG A 213 -4.38 26.11 22.58
N LYS A 214 -3.30 26.16 23.37
CA LYS A 214 -2.06 25.39 23.12
C LYS A 214 -2.34 23.88 23.16
N LEU A 215 -3.03 23.42 24.19
CA LEU A 215 -3.38 22.02 24.35
C LEU A 215 -4.24 21.52 23.18
N ARG A 216 -5.24 22.30 22.77
CA ARG A 216 -6.08 21.97 21.59
C ARG A 216 -5.25 21.79 20.33
N LEU A 217 -4.34 22.71 20.03
CA LEU A 217 -3.49 22.62 18.84
C LEU A 217 -2.56 21.40 18.90
N GLN A 218 -1.96 21.13 20.05
CA GLN A 218 -1.05 20.00 20.23
C GLN A 218 -1.78 18.66 20.12
N LEU A 219 -2.89 18.48 20.85
CA LEU A 219 -3.68 17.25 20.83
C LEU A 219 -4.29 17.02 19.44
N THR A 220 -4.80 18.05 18.77
CA THR A 220 -5.36 17.90 17.43
C THR A 220 -4.31 17.38 16.45
N ARG A 221 -3.13 18.00 16.41
CA ARG A 221 -2.04 17.56 15.54
C ARG A 221 -1.60 16.13 15.88
N ALA A 222 -1.33 15.85 17.15
CA ALA A 222 -0.82 14.55 17.58
C ALA A 222 -1.81 13.41 17.31
N PHE A 223 -3.09 13.58 17.68
CA PHE A 223 -4.09 12.52 17.53
C PHE A 223 -4.51 12.31 16.07
N VAL A 224 -4.66 13.39 15.28
CA VAL A 224 -4.95 13.26 13.85
C VAL A 224 -3.79 12.54 13.14
N ALA A 225 -2.55 12.88 13.48
CA ALA A 225 -1.37 12.21 12.94
C ALA A 225 -1.29 10.74 13.37
N ALA A 226 -1.46 10.44 14.66
CA ALA A 226 -1.42 9.07 15.18
C ALA A 226 -2.52 8.19 14.55
N ARG A 227 -3.76 8.69 14.48
CA ARG A 227 -4.88 7.95 13.89
C ARG A 227 -4.68 7.72 12.39
N THR A 228 -4.21 8.74 11.68
CA THR A 228 -3.93 8.62 10.24
C THR A 228 -2.82 7.59 10.01
N PHE A 229 -1.80 7.56 10.87
CA PHE A 229 -0.74 6.57 10.83
C PHE A 229 -1.26 5.13 10.99
N VAL A 230 -2.03 4.89 12.06
CA VAL A 230 -2.61 3.57 12.36
C VAL A 230 -3.57 3.12 11.27
N LYS A 231 -4.45 4.01 10.81
CA LYS A 231 -5.38 3.73 9.70
C LYS A 231 -4.65 3.44 8.40
N GLY A 232 -3.50 4.05 8.16
CA GLY A 232 -2.64 3.70 7.04
C GLY A 232 -2.14 2.27 7.14
N LEU A 233 -1.60 1.88 8.29
CA LEU A 233 -1.06 0.54 8.52
C LEU A 233 -2.10 -0.58 8.46
N THR A 234 -3.37 -0.31 8.82
CA THR A 234 -4.44 -1.31 8.72
C THR A 234 -4.90 -1.58 7.29
N LEU A 235 -4.82 -0.59 6.39
CA LEU A 235 -5.27 -0.74 4.99
C LEU A 235 -4.21 -1.39 4.09
N MET A 236 -2.93 -1.28 4.45
CA MET A 236 -1.83 -1.78 3.61
C MET A 236 -1.84 -3.29 3.38
N PRO A 237 -2.18 -4.17 4.35
CA PRO A 237 -2.23 -5.60 4.13
C PRO A 237 -3.16 -6.03 2.98
N ASP A 238 -4.32 -5.39 2.83
CA ASP A 238 -5.33 -5.72 1.82
C ASP A 238 -4.87 -5.33 0.41
N VAL A 239 -4.12 -4.23 0.34
CA VAL A 239 -3.58 -3.65 -0.89
C VAL A 239 -2.40 -4.45 -1.46
N VAL A 240 -1.67 -5.19 -0.61
CA VAL A 240 -0.48 -5.97 -0.99
C VAL A 240 -0.83 -7.36 -1.55
N SER A 241 -2.11 -7.63 -1.83
CA SER A 241 -2.58 -8.90 -2.41
C SER A 241 -2.28 -9.02 -3.91
N ALA A 242 -1.99 -10.24 -4.38
CA ALA A 242 -1.62 -10.50 -5.77
C ALA A 242 -2.81 -10.26 -6.72
N SER A 243 -2.67 -9.33 -7.67
CA SER A 243 -3.75 -9.07 -8.64
C SER A 243 -3.81 -10.13 -9.75
N PRO A 244 -5.00 -10.43 -10.32
CA PRO A 244 -5.14 -11.29 -11.50
C PRO A 244 -4.33 -10.79 -12.72
N SER A 245 -4.01 -9.49 -12.77
CA SER A 245 -3.18 -8.91 -13.82
C SER A 245 -1.71 -9.33 -13.75
N CYS A 246 -1.24 -9.77 -12.57
CA CYS A 246 0.10 -10.34 -12.38
C CYS A 246 0.27 -11.65 -13.16
N VAL A 247 -0.77 -12.49 -13.19
CA VAL A 247 -0.74 -13.80 -13.86
C VAL A 247 -0.57 -13.67 -15.37
N ARG A 248 -1.27 -12.71 -15.99
CA ARG A 248 -1.14 -12.45 -17.43
C ARG A 248 0.24 -11.91 -17.80
N ALA A 249 0.83 -11.06 -16.95
CA ALA A 249 2.17 -10.52 -17.16
C ALA A 249 3.25 -11.58 -16.96
N ALA A 250 3.11 -12.41 -15.93
CA ALA A 250 3.92 -13.59 -15.68
C ALA A 250 3.99 -14.52 -16.90
N MET A 251 2.83 -14.87 -17.46
CA MET A 251 2.73 -15.66 -18.68
C MET A 251 3.46 -14.99 -19.85
N LYS A 252 3.22 -13.69 -20.04
CA LYS A 252 3.86 -12.91 -21.12
C LYS A 252 5.38 -12.89 -21.01
N MET A 253 5.89 -12.70 -19.81
CA MET A 253 7.32 -12.64 -19.53
C MET A 253 8.00 -14.01 -19.66
N LEU A 254 7.42 -15.05 -19.07
CA LEU A 254 8.07 -16.35 -18.94
C LEU A 254 7.91 -17.24 -20.18
N TYR A 255 6.72 -17.23 -20.80
CA TYR A 255 6.34 -18.28 -21.76
C TYR A 255 5.92 -17.78 -23.14
N CYS A 256 5.66 -16.48 -23.35
CA CYS A 256 5.50 -16.00 -24.73
C CYS A 256 6.76 -16.08 -25.61
N PRO A 257 8.01 -16.08 -25.08
CA PRO A 257 9.19 -16.44 -25.87
C PRO A 257 9.13 -17.87 -26.41
N TYR A 258 8.58 -18.82 -25.65
CA TYR A 258 8.36 -20.20 -26.11
C TYR A 258 7.41 -20.23 -27.30
N CYS A 259 6.33 -19.45 -27.22
CA CYS A 259 5.39 -19.32 -28.32
C CYS A 259 6.01 -18.65 -29.55
N SER A 260 6.97 -17.74 -29.38
CA SER A 260 7.67 -17.09 -30.51
C SER A 260 8.84 -17.91 -31.08
N GLY A 261 9.08 -19.13 -30.58
CA GLY A 261 10.22 -19.98 -30.98
C GLY A 261 11.56 -19.57 -30.36
N GLN A 262 11.57 -18.70 -29.36
CA GLN A 262 12.76 -18.12 -28.73
C GLN A 262 12.91 -18.65 -27.29
N VAL A 263 13.20 -19.94 -27.17
CA VAL A 263 13.18 -20.68 -25.89
C VAL A 263 14.36 -20.35 -24.98
N GLU A 264 15.51 -19.97 -25.56
CA GLU A 264 16.73 -19.66 -24.81
C GLU A 264 16.76 -18.24 -24.24
N LEU A 265 15.82 -17.38 -24.65
CA LEU A 265 15.77 -16.00 -24.20
C LEU A 265 15.26 -15.91 -22.76
N LYS A 266 16.14 -15.49 -21.87
CA LYS A 266 15.76 -15.10 -20.52
C LYS A 266 15.20 -13.67 -20.52
N PRO A 267 14.16 -13.38 -19.73
CA PRO A 267 13.65 -12.02 -19.60
C PRO A 267 14.75 -11.08 -19.12
N CYS A 268 14.88 -9.90 -19.75
CA CYS A 268 15.80 -8.87 -19.29
C CYS A 268 15.47 -8.47 -17.84
N GLN A 269 16.49 -8.20 -17.03
CA GLN A 269 16.30 -7.88 -15.61
C GLN A 269 15.37 -6.68 -15.40
N ASN A 270 15.53 -5.62 -16.21
CA ASN A 270 14.67 -4.43 -16.14
C ASN A 270 13.22 -4.72 -16.58
N TYR A 271 13.04 -5.57 -17.59
CA TYR A 271 11.71 -6.01 -18.02
C TYR A 271 11.01 -6.83 -16.92
N CYS A 272 11.74 -7.77 -16.32
CA CYS A 272 11.25 -8.59 -15.20
C CYS A 272 10.87 -7.75 -13.97
N LEU A 273 11.70 -6.78 -13.60
CA LEU A 273 11.43 -5.88 -12.48
C LEU A 273 10.24 -4.95 -12.77
N SER A 274 10.15 -4.39 -13.99
CA SER A 274 9.07 -3.48 -14.39
C SER A 274 7.70 -4.18 -14.45
N GLU A 275 7.62 -5.39 -15.00
CA GLU A 275 6.35 -6.14 -15.09
C GLU A 275 5.89 -6.67 -13.74
N ARG A 276 6.82 -7.14 -12.90
CA ARG A 276 6.53 -7.61 -11.54
C ARG A 276 6.09 -6.47 -10.64
N ALA A 277 6.78 -5.32 -10.67
CA ALA A 277 6.46 -4.17 -9.83
C ALA A 277 5.17 -3.44 -10.26
N ALA A 278 4.95 -3.24 -11.58
CA ALA A 278 3.81 -2.46 -12.07
C ALA A 278 2.44 -3.14 -11.87
N ARG A 279 2.39 -4.47 -11.73
CA ARG A 279 1.13 -5.24 -11.69
C ARG A 279 0.87 -6.01 -10.41
N LEU A 280 1.86 -6.18 -9.54
CA LEU A 280 1.63 -6.65 -8.16
C LEU A 280 0.76 -5.68 -7.36
N PHE A 281 0.79 -4.38 -7.70
CA PHE A 281 0.09 -3.34 -6.94
C PHE A 281 -1.16 -2.75 -7.61
N GLY A 282 -1.58 -3.24 -8.79
CA GLY A 282 -2.78 -2.73 -9.46
C GLY A 282 -2.67 -1.26 -9.91
N GLN A 283 -2.51 -1.04 -11.21
CA GLN A 283 -2.32 0.27 -11.86
C GLN A 283 -1.11 1.10 -11.35
N PRO A 284 -0.04 1.22 -12.15
CA PRO A 284 1.19 1.91 -11.74
C PRO A 284 1.03 3.41 -11.44
N GLY A 285 -0.03 4.07 -11.93
CA GLY A 285 -0.15 5.54 -11.84
C GLY A 285 -0.68 6.09 -10.51
N ARG A 286 -1.76 5.50 -9.94
CA ARG A 286 -2.45 6.10 -8.76
C ARG A 286 -2.09 5.43 -7.44
N LEU A 287 -1.84 4.12 -7.46
CA LEU A 287 -1.55 3.36 -6.27
C LEU A 287 -0.04 3.30 -5.98
N GLY A 288 0.78 3.14 -7.02
CA GLY A 288 2.24 3.24 -6.92
C GLY A 288 2.70 4.57 -6.33
N HIS A 289 2.21 5.70 -6.87
CA HIS A 289 2.51 7.03 -6.34
C HIS A 289 2.00 7.23 -4.89
N ARG A 290 0.83 6.67 -4.54
CA ARG A 290 0.33 6.72 -3.16
C ARG A 290 1.18 5.88 -2.21
N MET A 291 1.67 4.73 -2.67
CA MET A 291 2.48 3.79 -1.88
C MET A 291 3.93 4.25 -1.75
N GLU A 292 4.49 4.95 -2.74
CA GLU A 292 5.79 5.63 -2.63
C GLU A 292 5.74 6.85 -1.69
N GLN A 293 4.60 7.57 -1.69
CA GLN A 293 4.39 8.68 -0.77
C GLN A 293 3.98 8.23 0.63
N PHE A 294 3.49 7.01 0.80
CA PHE A 294 3.02 6.46 2.07
C PHE A 294 4.11 6.49 3.15
N PRO A 295 5.35 5.99 2.92
CA PRO A 295 6.44 6.12 3.88
C PRO A 295 6.76 7.58 4.23
N ARG A 296 6.74 8.49 3.24
CA ARG A 296 7.07 9.91 3.47
C ARG A 296 6.00 10.61 4.31
N ARG A 297 4.73 10.42 3.97
CA ARG A 297 3.59 10.98 4.72
C ARG A 297 3.52 10.39 6.13
N HIS A 298 3.79 9.10 6.29
CA HIS A 298 3.80 8.47 7.61
C HIS A 298 5.03 8.79 8.45
N ALA A 299 6.20 8.97 7.84
CA ALA A 299 7.37 9.49 8.55
C ALA A 299 7.18 10.95 8.99
N GLN A 300 6.43 11.74 8.22
CA GLN A 300 6.03 13.09 8.61
C GLN A 300 4.99 13.05 9.73
N SER A 301 3.94 12.25 9.60
CA SER A 301 2.93 12.02 10.65
C SER A 301 3.56 11.52 11.95
N GLY A 302 4.53 10.61 11.88
CA GLY A 302 5.29 10.13 13.03
C GLY A 302 6.31 11.11 13.59
N ARG A 303 6.66 12.18 12.85
CA ARG A 303 7.44 13.32 13.36
C ARG A 303 6.51 14.35 14.03
N GLU A 304 5.37 14.64 13.41
CA GLU A 304 4.34 15.51 13.98
C GLU A 304 3.79 14.95 15.30
N ALA A 305 3.63 13.62 15.41
CA ALA A 305 3.27 12.95 16.66
C ALA A 305 4.34 13.05 17.76
N ARG A 306 5.62 13.30 17.41
CA ARG A 306 6.70 13.49 18.39
C ARG A 306 6.80 14.93 18.89
N GLY A 307 6.14 15.89 18.23
CA GLY A 307 6.29 17.32 18.52
C GLY A 307 7.65 17.88 18.10
N PRO A 308 7.85 19.21 18.19
CA PRO A 308 9.20 19.79 18.10
C PRO A 308 10.03 19.31 19.30
N LEU A 309 11.19 18.72 19.01
CA LEU A 309 12.24 18.48 20.02
C LEU A 309 12.80 19.81 20.53
#